data_AF-A0A7W7YM46-F1
#
_entry.id   AF-A0A7W7YM46-F1
#
_cell.length_a   1.000
_cell.length_b   1.000
_cell.length_c   1.000
_cell.angle_alpha   90.00
_cell.angle_beta   90.00
_cell.angle_gamma   90.00
#
_symmetry.space_group_name_H-M   'P 1'
#
loop_
_entity.id
_entity.type
_entity.pdbx_description
1 polymer ?
#
loop_
_entity_poly.entity_id
_entity_poly.type
_entity_poly.pdbx_seq_one_letter_code
_entity_poly.pdbx_strand_id
1 'polypeptide(L)'
;MSGAFLSPNNRPDAREREIEKNIAAYHEHVAQTSYRWATSLMVVAMIIIALPRLGVAAWNWHIVAGVAAVMTVLAIRMMMHGRVGNGLVCLVCAFAILPGWVYLAGDVVAAGQYFYDILAKQWKDKLG
;
A
#
# COMPACT_ATOMS: atom_id res chain seq x y z
N MET A 1 -0.20 -20.26 -43.68
CA MET A 1 -0.35 -21.28 -42.63
C MET A 1 0.86 -22.19 -42.67
N SER A 2 1.73 -22.15 -41.66
CA SER A 2 2.73 -23.19 -41.45
C SER A 2 2.97 -23.27 -39.96
N GLY A 3 2.52 -24.38 -39.38
CA GLY A 3 2.53 -24.62 -37.95
C GLY A 3 3.95 -24.83 -37.45
N ALA A 4 4.35 -24.02 -36.49
CA ALA A 4 5.45 -24.36 -35.62
C ALA A 4 5.00 -25.55 -34.76
N PHE A 5 5.36 -26.74 -35.22
CA PHE A 5 5.20 -27.99 -34.50
C PHE A 5 5.85 -27.87 -33.11
N LEU A 6 5.03 -28.04 -32.09
CA LEU A 6 5.46 -28.39 -30.74
C LEU A 6 6.28 -29.68 -30.83
N SER A 7 7.61 -29.58 -30.75
CA SER A 7 8.49 -30.75 -30.66
C SER A 7 8.07 -31.62 -29.46
N PRO A 8 7.76 -32.92 -29.65
CA PRO A 8 7.29 -33.81 -28.57
C PRO A 8 8.28 -34.02 -27.41
N ASN A 9 9.54 -33.60 -27.58
CA ASN A 9 10.62 -33.77 -26.61
C ASN A 9 10.92 -32.54 -25.73
N ASN A 10 10.19 -31.42 -25.90
CA ASN A 10 10.33 -30.24 -25.02
C ASN A 10 9.31 -30.26 -23.87
N ARG A 11 9.11 -31.42 -23.22
CA ARG A 11 8.44 -31.41 -21.92
C ARG A 11 9.45 -30.83 -20.93
N PRO A 12 9.17 -29.68 -20.30
CA PRO A 12 10.09 -29.13 -19.31
C PRO A 12 10.33 -30.19 -18.24
N ASP A 13 11.61 -30.43 -17.96
CA ASP A 13 12.04 -31.46 -17.03
C ASP A 13 11.39 -31.18 -15.66
N ALA A 14 11.14 -32.20 -14.84
CA ALA A 14 10.45 -31.99 -13.55
C ALA A 14 11.16 -30.92 -12.70
N ARG A 15 12.50 -30.86 -12.82
CA ARG A 15 13.38 -29.85 -12.24
C ARG A 15 13.17 -28.44 -12.80
N GLU A 16 12.96 -28.29 -14.11
CA GLU A 16 12.70 -26.98 -14.72
C GLU A 16 11.36 -26.40 -14.26
N ARG A 17 10.34 -27.24 -14.12
CA ARG A 17 9.03 -26.82 -13.56
C ARG A 17 9.12 -26.42 -12.09
N GLU A 18 9.97 -27.09 -11.31
CA GLU A 18 10.24 -26.69 -9.93
C GLU A 18 11.00 -25.37 -9.85
N ILE A 19 11.97 -25.13 -10.73
CA ILE A 19 12.67 -23.85 -10.83
C ILE A 19 11.71 -22.73 -11.22
N GLU A 20 10.86 -22.92 -12.23
CA GLU A 20 9.84 -21.95 -12.64
C GLU A 20 8.85 -21.64 -11.51
N LYS A 21 8.40 -22.67 -10.78
CA LYS A 21 7.54 -22.49 -9.60
C LYS A 21 8.23 -21.70 -8.50
N ASN A 22 9.51 -21.98 -8.23
CA ASN A 22 10.28 -21.27 -7.22
C ASN A 22 10.51 -19.80 -7.60
N ILE A 23 10.76 -19.51 -8.88
CA ILE A 23 10.87 -18.15 -9.39
C ILE A 23 9.52 -17.43 -9.26
N ALA A 24 8.42 -18.04 -9.69
CA ALA A 24 7.09 -17.44 -9.56
C ALA A 24 6.73 -17.15 -8.09
N ALA A 25 7.01 -18.11 -7.19
CA ALA A 25 6.80 -17.93 -5.75
C ALA A 25 7.66 -16.81 -5.15
N TYR A 26 8.92 -16.70 -5.59
CA TYR A 26 9.81 -15.61 -5.19
C TYR A 26 9.27 -14.25 -5.64
N HIS A 27 8.86 -14.14 -6.91
CA HIS A 27 8.30 -12.91 -7.46
C HIS A 27 7.03 -12.49 -6.72
N GLU A 28 6.15 -13.46 -6.40
CA GLU A 28 4.95 -13.21 -5.62
C GLU A 28 5.27 -12.77 -4.19
N HIS A 29 6.22 -13.42 -3.52
CA HIS A 29 6.63 -13.05 -2.16
C HIS A 29 7.22 -11.64 -2.09
N VAL A 30 8.08 -11.27 -3.04
CA VAL A 30 8.67 -9.92 -3.13
C VAL A 30 7.57 -8.88 -3.37
N ALA A 31 6.63 -9.15 -4.27
CA ALA A 31 5.54 -8.22 -4.55
C ALA A 31 4.59 -8.05 -3.35
N GLN A 32 4.22 -9.14 -2.67
CA GLN A 32 3.38 -9.08 -1.46
C GLN A 32 4.05 -8.32 -0.34
N THR A 33 5.35 -8.56 -0.11
CA THR A 33 6.11 -7.88 0.94
C THR A 33 6.23 -6.39 0.63
N SER A 34 6.50 -6.02 -0.62
CA SER A 34 6.57 -4.62 -1.05
C SER A 34 5.22 -3.91 -0.89
N TYR A 35 4.12 -4.59 -1.21
CA TYR A 35 2.77 -4.07 -1.02
C TYR A 35 2.44 -3.84 0.46
N ARG A 36 2.80 -4.79 1.34
CA ARG A 36 2.63 -4.66 2.79
C ARG A 36 3.40 -3.47 3.33
N TRP A 37 4.67 -3.32 2.95
CA TRP A 37 5.47 -2.16 3.36
C TRP A 37 4.91 -0.84 2.87
N ALA A 38 4.48 -0.77 1.60
CA ALA A 38 3.86 0.44 1.06
C ALA A 38 2.58 0.80 1.83
N THR A 39 1.76 -0.20 2.16
CA THR A 39 0.52 0.00 2.93
C THR A 39 0.82 0.47 4.35
N SER A 40 1.76 -0.17 5.06
CA SER A 40 2.15 0.25 6.40
C SER A 40 2.70 1.67 6.42
N LEU A 41 3.56 2.02 5.44
CA LEU A 41 4.13 3.35 5.29
C LEU A 41 3.02 4.41 5.08
N MET A 42 2.05 4.09 4.22
CA MET A 42 0.89 4.94 3.96
C MET A 42 0.07 5.19 5.22
N VAL A 43 -0.28 4.14 5.97
CA VAL A 43 -1.06 4.24 7.20
C VAL A 43 -0.34 5.06 8.26
N VAL A 44 0.97 4.82 8.46
CA VAL A 44 1.78 5.61 9.39
C VAL A 44 1.81 7.08 9.00
N ALA A 45 1.97 7.39 7.71
CA ALA A 45 1.94 8.76 7.21
C ALA A 45 0.59 9.44 7.48
N MET A 46 -0.52 8.73 7.21
CA MET A 46 -1.87 9.23 7.47
C MET A 46 -2.10 9.54 8.95
N ILE A 47 -1.60 8.69 9.85
CA ILE A 47 -1.69 8.91 11.31
C ILE A 47 -0.89 10.15 11.72
N ILE A 48 0.35 10.30 11.23
CA ILE A 48 1.20 11.45 11.57
C ILE A 48 0.56 12.76 11.11
N ILE A 49 0.02 12.80 9.89
CA ILE A 49 -0.67 13.97 9.34
C ILE A 49 -1.94 14.29 10.14
N ALA A 50 -2.63 13.27 10.63
CA ALA A 50 -3.85 13.40 11.43
C ALA A 50 -3.61 13.79 12.90
N LEU A 51 -2.36 13.88 13.37
CA LEU A 51 -2.05 14.21 14.77
C LEU A 51 -1.78 15.72 14.92
N PRO A 52 -2.78 16.53 15.32
CA PRO A 52 -2.61 17.98 15.46
C PRO A 52 -1.55 18.37 16.51
N ARG A 53 -1.32 17.51 17.52
CA ARG A 53 -0.36 17.74 18.61
C ARG A 53 1.10 17.75 18.15
N LEU A 54 1.41 17.16 17.01
CA LEU A 54 2.78 17.09 16.52
C LEU A 54 3.22 18.39 15.80
N GLY A 55 2.30 19.33 15.54
CA GLY A 55 2.63 20.62 14.92
C GLY A 55 3.17 20.49 13.48
N VAL A 56 2.98 19.34 12.84
CA VAL A 56 3.58 18.98 11.55
C VAL A 56 2.86 19.59 10.36
N ALA A 57 1.85 20.46 10.57
CA ALA A 57 1.02 21.03 9.51
C ALA A 57 1.85 21.68 8.39
N ALA A 58 2.93 22.40 8.74
CA ALA A 58 3.85 23.01 7.78
C ALA A 58 4.72 21.97 7.03
N TRP A 59 4.92 20.79 7.62
CA TRP A 59 5.76 19.70 7.12
C TRP A 59 4.98 18.55 6.46
N ASN A 60 3.65 18.58 6.50
CA ASN A 60 2.79 17.55 5.93
C ASN A 60 3.13 17.27 4.46
N TRP A 61 3.40 18.31 3.67
CA TRP A 61 3.79 18.15 2.26
C TRP A 61 5.17 17.50 2.07
N HIS A 62 6.11 17.71 2.99
CA HIS A 62 7.40 17.03 2.96
C HIS A 62 7.26 15.55 3.33
N ILE A 63 6.42 15.23 4.32
CA ILE A 63 6.09 13.84 4.68
C ILE A 63 5.43 13.15 3.48
N VAL A 64 4.44 13.80 2.87
CA VAL A 64 3.76 13.27 1.69
C VAL A 64 4.73 13.02 0.54
N ALA A 65 5.60 13.97 0.23
CA ALA A 65 6.59 13.82 -0.83
C ALA A 65 7.57 12.67 -0.54
N GLY A 66 8.08 12.57 0.69
CA GLY A 66 8.99 11.48 1.09
C GLY A 66 8.32 10.11 1.01
N VAL A 67 7.09 10.00 1.51
CA VAL A 67 6.28 8.77 1.47
C VAL A 67 5.96 8.38 0.04
N ALA A 68 5.54 9.34 -0.80
CA ALA A 68 5.25 9.11 -2.21
C ALA A 68 6.48 8.63 -2.98
N ALA A 69 7.68 9.16 -2.70
CA ALA A 69 8.92 8.70 -3.30
C ALA A 69 9.21 7.22 -2.96
N VAL A 70 9.12 6.85 -1.69
CA VAL A 70 9.33 5.45 -1.25
C VAL A 70 8.27 4.51 -1.83
N MET A 71 7.00 4.92 -1.82
CA MET A 71 5.91 4.15 -2.42
C MET A 71 6.09 3.97 -3.93
N THR A 72 6.63 4.96 -4.63
CA THR A 72 6.94 4.87 -6.06
C THR A 72 8.02 3.82 -6.33
N VAL A 73 9.09 3.78 -5.53
CA VAL A 73 10.13 2.76 -5.64
C VAL A 73 9.55 1.36 -5.40
N LEU A 74 8.71 1.20 -4.37
CA LEU A 74 8.03 -0.08 -4.09
C LEU A 74 7.06 -0.47 -5.22
N ALA A 75 6.35 0.50 -5.81
CA ALA A 75 5.47 0.27 -6.95
C ALA A 75 6.24 -0.22 -8.18
N ILE A 76 7.36 0.42 -8.53
CA ILE A 76 8.25 -0.01 -9.61
C ILE A 76 8.73 -1.45 -9.34
N ARG A 77 9.16 -1.75 -8.12
CA ARG A 77 9.59 -3.11 -7.74
C ARG A 77 8.47 -4.13 -7.94
N MET A 78 7.22 -3.81 -7.58
CA MET A 78 6.06 -4.68 -7.81
C MET A 78 5.77 -4.88 -9.30
N MET A 79 5.87 -3.81 -10.11
CA MET A 79 5.68 -3.88 -11.55
C MET A 79 6.73 -4.76 -12.24
N MET A 80 8.00 -4.64 -11.84
CA MET A 80 9.10 -5.46 -12.36
C MET A 80 8.92 -6.96 -12.08
N HIS A 81 8.18 -7.32 -11.02
CA HIS A 81 7.89 -8.71 -10.66
C HIS A 81 6.49 -9.17 -11.13
N GLY A 82 5.90 -8.49 -12.11
CA GLY A 82 4.66 -8.91 -12.78
C GLY A 82 3.36 -8.51 -12.08
N ARG A 83 3.41 -7.73 -10.99
CA ARG A 83 2.22 -7.27 -10.24
C ARG A 83 1.91 -5.80 -10.54
N VAL A 84 1.60 -5.52 -11.81
CA VAL A 84 1.32 -4.17 -12.31
C VAL A 84 0.11 -3.53 -11.61
N GLY A 85 -0.96 -4.29 -11.38
CA GLY A 85 -2.16 -3.80 -10.68
C GLY A 85 -1.86 -3.26 -9.28
N ASN A 86 -1.09 -3.99 -8.48
CA ASN A 86 -0.69 -3.55 -7.14
C ASN A 86 0.22 -2.32 -7.19
N GLY A 87 1.12 -2.27 -8.19
CA GLY A 87 1.95 -1.10 -8.45
C GLY A 87 1.12 0.14 -8.77
N LEU A 88 0.13 0.04 -9.65
CA LEU A 88 -0.75 1.14 -10.01
C LEU A 88 -1.58 1.62 -8.81
N VAL A 89 -2.16 0.71 -8.04
CA VAL A 89 -2.89 1.05 -6.80
C VAL A 89 -1.98 1.81 -5.84
N CYS A 90 -0.74 1.35 -5.65
CA CYS A 90 0.25 2.01 -4.81
C CYS A 90 0.57 3.44 -5.29
N LEU A 91 0.69 3.65 -6.60
CA LEU A 91 0.90 4.99 -7.18
C LEU A 91 -0.32 5.89 -6.99
N VAL A 92 -1.55 5.39 -7.20
CA VAL A 92 -2.78 6.14 -6.93
C VAL A 92 -2.85 6.55 -5.46
N CYS A 93 -2.52 5.64 -4.55
CA CYS A 93 -2.45 5.96 -3.13
C CYS A 93 -1.42 7.07 -2.84
N ALA A 94 -0.23 6.99 -3.44
CA ALA A 94 0.85 7.94 -3.23
C ALA A 94 0.54 9.35 -3.77
N PHE A 95 -0.08 9.46 -4.94
CA PHE A 95 -0.25 10.73 -5.66
C PHE A 95 -1.66 11.34 -5.57
N ALA A 96 -2.69 10.55 -5.27
CA ALA A 96 -4.06 11.06 -5.13
C ALA A 96 -4.54 10.99 -3.68
N ILE A 97 -4.44 9.83 -3.04
CA ILE A 97 -5.01 9.62 -1.70
C ILE A 97 -4.20 10.36 -0.64
N LEU A 98 -2.87 10.22 -0.63
CA LEU A 98 -2.03 10.86 0.39
C LEU A 98 -2.10 12.39 0.37
N PRO A 99 -2.01 13.07 -0.79
CA PRO A 99 -2.24 14.51 -0.87
C PRO A 99 -3.66 14.92 -0.48
N GLY A 100 -4.67 14.16 -0.93
CA GLY A 100 -6.06 14.39 -0.54
C GLY A 100 -6.28 14.28 0.97
N TRP A 101 -5.57 13.34 1.62
CA TRP A 101 -5.61 13.16 3.07
C TRP A 101 -5.15 14.40 3.84
N VAL A 102 -4.17 15.16 3.33
CA VAL A 102 -3.71 16.40 3.98
C VAL A 102 -4.85 17.39 4.18
N TYR A 103 -5.79 17.46 3.23
CA TYR A 103 -6.94 18.35 3.30
C TYR A 103 -8.07 17.80 4.17
N LEU A 104 -8.27 16.48 4.18
CA LEU A 104 -9.36 15.83 4.90
C LEU A 104 -9.02 15.46 6.36
N ALA A 105 -7.74 15.34 6.69
CA ALA A 105 -7.30 14.82 7.99
C ALA A 105 -7.87 15.62 9.17
N GLY A 106 -7.96 16.95 9.04
CA GLY A 106 -8.53 17.81 10.07
C GLY A 106 -10.00 17.48 10.37
N ASP A 107 -10.82 17.39 9.33
CA ASP A 107 -12.25 17.09 9.45
C ASP A 107 -12.49 15.67 9.99
N VAL A 108 -11.68 14.70 9.55
CA VAL A 108 -11.78 13.30 10.02
C VAL A 108 -11.43 13.19 11.50
N VAL A 109 -10.41 13.92 11.96
CA VAL A 109 -10.02 13.93 13.39
C VAL A 109 -11.10 14.59 14.24
N ALA A 110 -11.66 15.71 13.79
CA ALA A 110 -12.74 16.40 14.48
C ALA A 110 -13.99 15.51 14.58
N ALA A 111 -14.38 14.85 13.49
CA ALA A 111 -15.48 13.88 13.48
C ALA A 111 -15.19 12.70 14.42
N GLY A 112 -13.98 12.16 14.39
CA GLY A 112 -13.54 11.07 15.27
C GLY A 112 -13.62 11.43 16.75
N GLN A 113 -13.18 12.63 17.12
CA GLN A 113 -13.30 13.15 18.49
C GLN A 113 -14.77 13.30 18.90
N TYR A 114 -15.61 13.84 18.02
CA TYR A 114 -17.04 13.97 18.28
C TYR A 114 -17.73 12.62 18.53
N PHE A 115 -17.45 11.62 17.70
CA PHE A 115 -17.96 10.26 17.90
C PHE A 115 -17.44 9.62 19.20
N TYR A 116 -16.15 9.80 19.49
CA TYR A 116 -15.56 9.32 20.73
C TYR A 116 -16.24 9.95 21.95
N ASP A 117 -16.49 11.26 21.94
CA ASP A 117 -17.16 11.95 23.04
C ASP A 117 -18.61 11.48 23.24
N ILE A 118 -19.34 11.23 22.16
CA ILE A 118 -20.70 10.64 22.23
C ILE A 118 -20.64 9.25 22.86
N LEU A 119 -19.74 8.39 22.38
CA LEU A 119 -19.58 7.03 22.89
C LEU A 119 -19.16 7.05 24.36
N ALA A 120 -18.18 7.88 24.72
CA ALA A 120 -17.72 8.03 26.09
C ALA A 120 -18.84 8.51 27.04
N LYS A 121 -19.66 9.48 26.59
CA LYS A 121 -20.85 9.91 27.33
C LYS A 121 -21.86 8.77 27.51
N GLN A 122 -22.24 8.09 26.42
CA GLN A 122 -23.18 6.98 26.51
C GLN A 122 -22.68 5.83 27.37
N TRP A 123 -21.36 5.59 27.36
CA TRP A 123 -20.77 4.53 28.16
C TRP A 123 -20.75 4.90 29.65
N LYS A 124 -20.42 6.16 29.96
CA LYS A 124 -20.48 6.71 31.31
C LYS A 124 -21.91 6.70 31.86
N ASP A 125 -22.91 7.04 31.04
CA ASP A 125 -24.32 7.09 31.44
C ASP A 125 -24.96 5.69 31.58
N LYS A 126 -24.38 4.64 30.99
CA LYS A 126 -24.90 3.26 31.08
C LYS A 126 -24.19 2.37 32.10
N LEU A 127 -22.94 2.67 32.46
CA LEU A 127 -22.13 1.89 33.39
C LEU A 127 -21.84 2.60 34.72
N GLY A 128 -22.21 3.88 34.84
CA GLY A 128 -22.10 4.68 36.06
C GLY A 128 -23.46 4.92 36.70
#